data_AF-A0A7S2L383-F1
#
_entry.id   AF-A0A7S2L383-F1
#
_cell.length_a   1.000
_cell.length_b   1.000
_cell.length_c   1.000
_cell.angle_alpha   90.00
_cell.angle_beta   90.00
_cell.angle_gamma   90.00
#
_symmetry.space_group_name_H-M   'P 1'
#
loop_
_entity.id
_entity.type
_entity.pdbx_description
1 polymer ?
#
loop_
_entity_poly.entity_id
_entity_poly.type
_entity_poly.pdbx_seq_one_letter_code
_entity_poly.pdbx_strand_id
1 'polypeptide(L)'
;EGEKEGENADEAEADPMEINTEELDVFGVKDVCDLGNGEPLFANFAYEDWTLLSTRYELHLLLHAFKKDLNDPDRPSFTEAHLAYYYQKYFRKSFSIKSFGVDTFAEVVDFVKESLRVDETSSFLQALLPEDAALTDFVKYAEDERRERQRRIDAGDETANLKFTRPQPAASQNRQQQRSGYGGGGGGGGAAPAGGAAAGGGGSGGDA
;
A
#
# COMPACT_ATOMS: atom_id res chain seq x y z
N GLU A 1 -10.46 -58.57 35.58
CA GLU A 1 -10.73 -57.34 36.34
C GLU A 1 -10.11 -56.20 35.58
N GLY A 2 -10.94 -55.39 34.96
CA GLY A 2 -10.52 -54.21 34.22
C GLY A 2 -11.28 -53.04 34.76
N GLU A 3 -10.59 -51.93 34.96
CA GLU A 3 -11.15 -50.59 34.91
C GLU A 3 -9.97 -49.60 34.80
N LYS A 4 -9.83 -49.02 33.61
CA LYS A 4 -9.17 -47.74 33.41
C LYS A 4 -10.32 -46.74 33.31
N GLU A 5 -10.54 -45.97 34.37
CA GLU A 5 -11.37 -44.77 34.30
C GLU A 5 -10.57 -43.70 33.55
N GLY A 6 -11.06 -43.32 32.38
CA GLY A 6 -10.68 -42.08 31.71
C GLY A 6 -11.69 -41.02 32.10
N GLU A 7 -11.25 -40.02 32.88
CA GLU A 7 -11.97 -38.77 33.05
C GLU A 7 -11.95 -38.02 31.71
N ASN A 8 -13.12 -37.92 31.08
CA ASN A 8 -13.37 -37.03 29.96
C ASN A 8 -13.87 -35.72 30.55
N ALA A 9 -13.00 -34.70 30.57
CA ALA A 9 -13.37 -33.35 30.94
C ALA A 9 -14.07 -32.71 29.73
N ASP A 10 -15.40 -32.61 29.80
CA ASP A 10 -16.21 -31.78 28.92
C ASP A 10 -15.81 -30.31 29.17
N GLU A 11 -15.01 -29.73 28.27
CA GLU A 11 -14.87 -28.28 28.13
C GLU A 11 -16.22 -27.75 27.65
N ALA A 12 -17.00 -27.19 28.57
CA ALA A 12 -18.15 -26.38 28.23
C ALA A 12 -17.66 -25.16 27.45
N GLU A 13 -17.81 -25.21 26.12
CA GLU A 13 -17.72 -24.06 25.21
C GLU A 13 -18.64 -22.96 25.77
N ALA A 14 -18.04 -21.95 26.40
CA ALA A 14 -18.78 -20.79 26.85
C ALA A 14 -19.31 -20.07 25.62
N ASP A 15 -20.64 -19.88 25.54
CA ASP A 15 -21.24 -19.11 24.45
C ASP A 15 -20.50 -17.77 24.30
N PRO A 16 -20.07 -17.40 23.07
CA PRO A 16 -19.31 -16.18 22.86
C PRO A 16 -20.10 -15.00 23.40
N MET A 17 -19.46 -14.21 24.25
CA MET A 17 -20.07 -13.02 24.83
C MET A 17 -20.44 -12.08 23.68
N GLU A 18 -21.74 -11.86 23.45
CA GLU A 18 -22.21 -10.96 22.40
C GLU A 18 -21.85 -9.51 22.77
N ILE A 19 -20.76 -9.00 22.19
CA ILE A 19 -20.36 -7.60 22.31
C ILE A 19 -21.05 -6.84 21.17
N ASN A 20 -21.91 -5.87 21.51
CA ASN A 20 -22.40 -4.92 20.53
C ASN A 20 -21.25 -3.99 20.13
N THR A 21 -20.53 -4.38 19.08
CA THR A 21 -19.36 -3.66 18.61
C THR A 21 -19.70 -2.24 18.21
N GLU A 22 -20.88 -1.98 17.65
CA GLU A 22 -21.28 -0.65 17.14
C GLU A 22 -21.51 0.40 18.25
N GLU A 23 -21.95 -0.02 19.45
CA GLU A 23 -22.18 0.86 20.60
C GLU A 23 -20.96 1.01 21.53
N LEU A 24 -19.90 0.25 21.27
CA LEU A 24 -18.67 0.27 22.06
C LEU A 24 -17.94 1.61 21.96
N ASP A 25 -17.46 2.14 23.09
CA ASP A 25 -16.50 3.26 23.08
C ASP A 25 -15.13 2.79 22.54
N VAL A 26 -14.87 3.12 21.27
CA VAL A 26 -13.68 2.76 20.51
C VAL A 26 -12.39 3.20 21.23
N PHE A 27 -12.40 4.37 21.86
CA PHE A 27 -11.20 4.92 22.49
C PHE A 27 -10.92 4.31 23.87
N GLY A 28 -11.96 3.82 24.55
CA GLY A 28 -11.88 3.06 25.80
C GLY A 28 -11.33 1.64 25.65
N VAL A 29 -11.23 1.10 24.44
CA VAL A 29 -10.71 -0.25 24.17
C VAL A 29 -9.23 -0.36 24.57
N LYS A 30 -8.91 -1.36 25.39
CA LYS A 30 -7.54 -1.60 25.87
C LYS A 30 -6.73 -2.46 24.91
N ASP A 31 -7.32 -3.52 24.38
CA ASP A 31 -6.71 -4.42 23.40
C ASP A 31 -7.53 -4.35 22.11
N VAL A 32 -6.92 -3.85 21.04
CA VAL A 32 -7.58 -3.73 19.73
C VAL A 32 -7.63 -5.07 18.98
N CYS A 33 -6.93 -6.10 19.47
CA CYS A 33 -6.90 -7.43 18.86
C CYS A 33 -7.92 -8.38 19.49
N ASP A 34 -8.46 -8.06 20.67
CA ASP A 34 -9.48 -8.86 21.36
C ASP A 34 -10.38 -7.96 22.21
N LEU A 35 -11.66 -7.88 21.82
CA LEU A 35 -12.67 -7.10 22.56
C LEU A 35 -13.21 -7.83 23.80
N GLY A 36 -12.80 -9.08 24.02
CA GLY A 36 -13.31 -9.97 25.08
C GLY A 36 -14.19 -11.11 24.55
N ASN A 37 -14.44 -11.14 23.24
CA ASN A 37 -15.16 -12.20 22.52
C ASN A 37 -14.28 -12.91 21.48
N GLY A 38 -12.97 -12.65 21.46
CA GLY A 38 -12.03 -13.21 20.48
C GLY A 38 -12.00 -12.47 19.13
N GLU A 39 -12.79 -11.41 18.96
CA GLU A 39 -12.76 -10.58 17.75
C GLU A 39 -11.94 -9.30 17.95
N PRO A 40 -11.17 -8.86 16.93
CA PRO A 40 -10.47 -7.60 16.97
C PRO A 40 -11.41 -6.41 16.70
N LEU A 41 -11.01 -5.22 17.16
CA LEU A 41 -11.72 -3.96 16.91
C LEU A 41 -11.93 -3.67 15.41
N PHE A 42 -11.01 -4.14 14.57
CA PHE A 42 -11.00 -3.95 13.12
C PHE A 42 -11.59 -5.15 12.34
N ALA A 43 -12.36 -6.02 13.00
CA ALA A 43 -12.94 -7.22 12.37
C ALA A 43 -13.76 -6.90 11.10
N ASN A 44 -14.41 -5.74 11.07
CA ASN A 44 -15.28 -5.30 9.97
C ASN A 44 -14.59 -4.37 8.96
N PHE A 45 -13.26 -4.24 9.00
CA PHE A 45 -12.54 -3.40 8.04
C PHE A 45 -12.63 -3.94 6.61
N ALA A 46 -13.16 -3.12 5.72
CA ALA A 46 -13.09 -3.30 4.28
C ALA A 46 -11.76 -2.77 3.72
N TYR A 47 -11.57 -2.96 2.41
CA TYR A 47 -10.37 -2.49 1.70
C TYR A 47 -10.12 -0.99 1.90
N GLU A 48 -11.20 -0.22 1.87
CA GLU A 48 -11.19 1.23 2.00
C GLU A 48 -10.72 1.65 3.40
N ASP A 49 -11.16 0.93 4.45
CA ASP A 49 -10.74 1.16 5.83
C ASP A 49 -9.25 0.83 6.03
N TRP A 50 -8.79 -0.29 5.47
CA TRP A 50 -7.37 -0.64 5.46
C TRP A 50 -6.52 0.39 4.72
N THR A 51 -7.05 0.95 3.63
CA THR A 51 -6.38 1.99 2.85
C THR A 51 -6.27 3.29 3.66
N LEU A 52 -7.33 3.69 4.36
CA LEU A 52 -7.30 4.87 5.22
C LEU A 52 -6.39 4.68 6.44
N LEU A 53 -6.45 3.55 7.13
CA LEU A 53 -5.53 3.24 8.23
C LEU A 53 -4.07 3.31 7.77
N SER A 54 -3.75 2.65 6.65
CA SER A 54 -2.41 2.68 6.07
C SER A 54 -1.98 4.10 5.73
N THR A 55 -2.85 4.88 5.10
CA THR A 55 -2.56 6.27 4.71
C THR A 55 -2.29 7.14 5.92
N ARG A 56 -3.12 7.06 6.97
CA ARG A 56 -2.92 7.80 8.23
C ARG A 56 -1.54 7.52 8.82
N TYR A 57 -1.20 6.25 8.95
CA TYR A 57 0.04 5.85 9.60
C TYR A 57 1.27 6.13 8.72
N GLU A 58 1.21 5.86 7.42
CA GLU A 58 2.32 6.12 6.50
C GLU A 58 2.62 7.62 6.37
N LEU A 59 1.61 8.50 6.30
CA LEU A 59 1.82 9.95 6.28
C LEU A 59 2.37 10.46 7.60
N HIS A 60 1.89 9.92 8.72
CA HIS A 60 2.43 10.22 10.04
C HIS A 60 3.94 9.89 10.14
N LEU A 61 4.30 8.64 9.78
CA LEU A 61 5.69 8.20 9.76
C LEU A 61 6.54 9.04 8.80
N LEU A 62 6.03 9.35 7.62
CA LEU A 62 6.74 10.13 6.61
C LEU A 62 7.13 11.52 7.11
N LEU A 63 6.21 12.23 7.74
CA LEU A 63 6.46 13.59 8.21
C LEU A 63 7.47 13.63 9.35
N HIS A 64 7.36 12.70 10.31
CA HIS A 64 8.33 12.61 11.42
C HIS A 64 9.70 12.14 10.94
N ALA A 65 9.76 11.15 10.04
CA ALA A 65 11.02 10.70 9.44
C ALA A 65 11.69 11.79 8.61
N PHE A 66 10.92 12.54 7.81
CA PHE A 66 11.44 13.67 7.03
C PHE A 66 12.08 14.73 7.94
N LYS A 67 11.37 15.11 9.01
CA LYS A 67 11.87 16.10 9.97
C LYS A 67 13.18 15.66 10.62
N LYS A 68 13.29 14.39 10.99
CA LYS A 68 14.51 13.79 11.55
C LYS A 68 15.66 13.75 10.55
N ASP A 69 15.39 13.34 9.31
CA ASP A 69 16.43 13.16 8.29
C ASP A 69 16.96 14.50 7.79
N LEU A 70 16.09 15.50 7.63
CA LEU A 70 16.51 16.82 7.22
C LEU A 70 17.23 17.56 8.35
N ASN A 71 16.75 17.41 9.60
CA ASN A 71 17.32 17.99 10.80
C ASN A 71 17.62 19.50 10.67
N ASP A 72 16.72 20.22 10.00
CA ASP A 72 16.82 21.65 9.72
C ASP A 72 15.60 22.37 10.32
N PRO A 73 15.78 23.21 11.36
CA PRO A 73 14.67 23.89 12.01
C PRO A 73 13.93 24.88 11.09
N ASP A 74 14.59 25.39 10.04
CA ASP A 74 13.98 26.31 9.07
C ASP A 74 13.16 25.58 8.00
N ARG A 75 13.27 24.24 7.95
CA ARG A 75 12.54 23.36 7.02
C ARG A 75 11.89 22.19 7.76
N PRO A 76 10.96 22.46 8.68
CA PRO A 76 10.41 21.42 9.56
C PRO A 76 9.54 20.38 8.82
N SER A 77 9.12 20.67 7.59
CA SER A 77 8.25 19.82 6.77
C SER A 77 8.33 20.24 5.28
N PHE A 78 7.41 19.74 4.46
CA PHE A 78 7.27 20.02 3.04
C PHE A 78 5.80 20.23 2.64
N THR A 79 5.56 20.79 1.46
CA THR A 79 4.22 21.02 0.90
C THR A 79 3.72 19.80 0.11
N GLU A 80 2.41 19.74 -0.16
CA GLU A 80 1.78 18.70 -0.99
C GLU A 80 2.54 18.40 -2.30
N ALA A 81 3.08 19.43 -2.96
CA ALA A 81 3.81 19.29 -4.22
C ALA A 81 5.00 18.31 -4.16
N HIS A 82 5.55 18.08 -2.96
CA HIS A 82 6.65 17.15 -2.74
C HIS A 82 6.22 15.81 -2.14
N LEU A 83 4.93 15.63 -1.84
CA LEU A 83 4.43 14.42 -1.20
C LEU A 83 4.71 13.16 -2.01
N ALA A 84 4.36 13.14 -3.30
CA ALA A 84 4.59 11.96 -4.15
C ALA A 84 6.07 11.57 -4.23
N TYR A 85 6.96 12.58 -4.27
CA TYR A 85 8.41 12.35 -4.28
C TYR A 85 8.88 11.71 -2.98
N TYR A 86 8.52 12.28 -1.82
CA TYR A 86 8.96 11.75 -0.53
C TYR A 86 8.31 10.41 -0.22
N TYR A 87 7.03 10.23 -0.53
CA TYR A 87 6.35 8.95 -0.35
C TYR A 87 7.04 7.83 -1.16
N GLN A 88 7.42 8.08 -2.42
CA GLN A 88 8.22 7.15 -3.23
C GLN A 88 9.64 6.95 -2.67
N LYS A 89 10.27 8.00 -2.13
CA LYS A 89 11.63 7.92 -1.57
C LYS A 89 11.69 7.01 -0.34
N TYR A 90 10.74 7.16 0.58
CA TYR A 90 10.71 6.43 1.85
C TYR A 90 10.10 5.03 1.69
N PHE A 91 8.94 4.91 1.03
CA PHE A 91 8.20 3.65 1.00
C PHE A 91 8.36 2.85 -0.28
N ARG A 92 8.98 3.42 -1.33
CA ARG A 92 9.05 2.81 -2.67
C ARG A 92 7.67 2.54 -3.28
N LYS A 93 6.66 3.28 -2.83
CA LYS A 93 5.27 3.24 -3.30
C LYS A 93 4.92 4.54 -4.00
N SER A 94 4.07 4.49 -5.02
CA SER A 94 3.50 5.69 -5.64
C SER A 94 2.32 6.19 -4.80
N PHE A 95 2.27 7.50 -4.55
CA PHE A 95 1.09 8.15 -3.98
C PHE A 95 0.23 8.72 -5.11
N SER A 96 -1.05 8.35 -5.17
CA SER A 96 -1.97 8.83 -6.21
C SER A 96 -3.28 9.29 -5.59
N ILE A 97 -3.63 10.57 -5.76
CA ILE A 97 -4.90 11.13 -5.27
C ILE A 97 -6.09 10.38 -5.89
N LYS A 98 -5.96 9.99 -7.16
CA LYS A 98 -7.01 9.27 -7.90
C LYS A 98 -7.34 7.90 -7.31
N SER A 99 -6.43 7.26 -6.57
CA SER A 99 -6.76 5.97 -5.93
C SER A 99 -7.80 6.11 -4.82
N PHE A 100 -7.94 7.31 -4.24
CA PHE A 100 -8.95 7.62 -3.23
C PHE A 100 -10.31 8.03 -3.83
N GLY A 101 -10.43 8.06 -5.17
CA GLY A 101 -11.67 8.44 -5.85
C GLY A 101 -12.00 9.94 -5.76
N VAL A 102 -10.99 10.77 -5.45
CA VAL A 102 -11.11 12.24 -5.31
C VAL A 102 -10.14 12.96 -6.27
N ASP A 103 -10.27 14.28 -6.37
CA ASP A 103 -9.55 15.08 -7.36
C ASP A 103 -8.43 15.93 -6.74
N THR A 104 -8.56 16.28 -5.46
CA THR A 104 -7.64 17.14 -4.73
C THR A 104 -7.06 16.44 -3.51
N PHE A 105 -5.87 16.88 -3.08
CA PHE A 105 -5.28 16.35 -1.85
C PHE A 105 -6.02 16.83 -0.59
N ALA A 106 -6.67 18.00 -0.64
CA ALA A 106 -7.51 18.48 0.45
C ALA A 106 -8.60 17.45 0.79
N GLU A 107 -9.24 16.85 -0.22
CA GLU A 107 -10.22 15.77 -0.02
C GLU A 107 -9.59 14.50 0.58
N VAL A 108 -8.32 14.22 0.28
CA VAL A 108 -7.59 13.11 0.93
C VAL A 108 -7.32 13.43 2.40
N VAL A 109 -6.93 14.67 2.71
CA VAL A 109 -6.71 15.15 4.08
C VAL A 109 -7.99 15.05 4.90
N ASP A 110 -9.16 15.33 4.31
CA ASP A 110 -10.45 15.18 4.98
C ASP A 110 -10.73 13.74 5.42
N PHE A 111 -10.23 12.73 4.69
CA PHE A 111 -10.32 11.32 5.10
C PHE A 111 -9.33 10.92 6.20
N VAL A 112 -8.33 11.75 6.51
CA VAL A 112 -7.25 11.45 7.48
C VAL A 112 -7.01 12.57 8.49
N LYS A 113 -8.04 13.39 8.73
CA LYS A 113 -7.97 14.70 9.41
C LYS A 113 -7.50 14.65 10.87
N GLU A 114 -7.60 13.51 11.55
CA GLU A 114 -7.09 13.32 12.92
C GLU A 114 -5.57 13.10 12.95
N SER A 115 -4.98 12.70 11.82
CA SER A 115 -3.55 12.37 11.72
C SER A 115 -2.73 13.48 11.06
N LEU A 116 -3.35 14.27 10.18
CA LEU A 116 -2.68 15.20 9.28
C LEU A 116 -3.53 16.46 9.04
N ARG A 117 -2.87 17.61 8.95
CA ARG A 117 -3.46 18.84 8.37
C ARG A 117 -2.48 19.53 7.42
N VAL A 118 -3.01 20.44 6.60
CA VAL A 118 -2.21 21.40 5.83
C VAL A 118 -2.21 22.73 6.58
N ASP A 119 -1.03 23.28 6.84
CA ASP A 119 -0.89 24.58 7.49
C ASP A 119 -1.33 25.72 6.57
N GLU A 120 -2.25 26.57 7.02
CA GLU A 120 -2.83 27.64 6.19
C GLU A 120 -1.82 28.72 5.80
N THR A 121 -0.77 28.93 6.60
CA THR A 121 0.20 30.01 6.38
C THR A 121 1.37 29.55 5.51
N SER A 122 1.95 28.40 5.83
CA SER A 122 3.14 27.84 5.17
C SER A 122 2.82 26.83 4.07
N SER A 123 1.57 26.34 3.99
CA SER A 123 1.16 25.20 3.15
C SER A 123 1.92 23.90 3.45
N PHE A 124 2.62 23.83 4.59
CA PHE A 124 3.32 22.62 5.00
C PHE A 124 2.36 21.58 5.57
N LEU A 125 2.68 20.32 5.29
CA LEU A 125 2.01 19.18 5.89
C LEU A 125 2.42 19.06 7.37
N GLN A 126 1.45 18.87 8.26
CA GLN A 126 1.69 18.77 9.70
C GLN A 126 1.03 17.52 10.28
N ALA A 127 1.83 16.65 10.89
CA ALA A 127 1.33 15.55 11.70
C ALA A 127 0.69 16.10 12.97
N LEU A 128 -0.51 15.62 13.30
CA LEU A 128 -1.26 16.06 14.49
C LEU A 128 -0.95 15.23 15.73
N LEU A 129 -0.51 13.98 15.51
CA LEU A 129 -0.15 13.06 16.56
C LEU A 129 1.36 13.11 16.85
N PRO A 130 1.77 12.91 18.13
CA PRO A 130 3.19 12.86 18.49
C PRO A 130 3.88 11.68 17.80
N GLU A 131 5.19 11.78 17.61
CA GLU A 131 5.96 10.77 16.88
C GLU A 131 5.86 9.35 17.45
N ASP A 132 5.70 9.24 18.76
CA ASP A 132 5.56 7.98 19.49
C ASP A 132 4.10 7.54 19.67
N ALA A 133 3.16 8.14 18.91
CA ALA A 133 1.76 7.73 18.90
C ALA A 133 1.63 6.23 18.61
N ALA A 134 0.81 5.55 19.40
CA ALA A 134 0.68 4.11 19.29
C ALA A 134 -0.08 3.75 18.01
N LEU A 135 0.34 2.68 17.32
CA LEU A 135 -0.39 2.18 16.14
C LEU A 135 -1.87 1.91 16.45
N THR A 136 -2.16 1.48 17.68
CA THR A 136 -3.53 1.25 18.18
C THR A 136 -4.39 2.51 18.13
N ASP A 137 -3.82 3.70 18.28
CA ASP A 137 -4.57 4.95 18.18
C ASP A 137 -5.06 5.18 16.75
N PHE A 138 -4.24 4.85 15.75
CA PHE A 138 -4.62 4.92 14.34
C PHE A 138 -5.72 3.92 13.99
N VAL A 139 -5.66 2.70 14.55
CA VAL A 139 -6.73 1.70 14.42
C VAL A 139 -8.04 2.23 14.99
N LYS A 140 -7.99 2.86 16.17
CA LYS A 140 -9.16 3.47 16.82
C LYS A 140 -9.75 4.59 15.98
N TYR A 141 -8.94 5.52 15.47
CA TYR A 141 -9.43 6.57 14.56
C TYR A 141 -10.06 6.00 13.29
N ALA A 142 -9.47 4.96 12.71
CA ALA A 142 -10.02 4.33 11.51
C ALA A 142 -11.37 3.63 11.79
N GLU A 143 -11.53 2.97 12.93
CA GLU A 143 -12.81 2.33 13.30
C GLU A 143 -13.88 3.36 13.66
N ASP A 144 -13.55 4.43 14.38
CA ASP A 144 -14.51 5.50 14.70
C ASP A 144 -15.05 6.14 13.41
N GLU A 145 -14.19 6.45 12.45
CA GLU A 145 -14.61 6.97 11.17
C GLU A 145 -15.38 5.97 10.30
N ARG A 146 -15.04 4.68 10.36
CA ARG A 146 -15.81 3.63 9.67
C ARG A 146 -17.24 3.63 10.18
N ARG A 147 -17.43 3.65 11.51
CA ARG A 147 -18.76 3.72 12.14
C ARG A 147 -19.50 4.98 11.75
N GLU A 148 -18.84 6.13 11.81
CA GLU A 148 -19.47 7.40 11.43
C GLU A 148 -19.90 7.40 9.96
N ARG A 149 -19.05 6.90 9.07
CA ARG A 149 -19.40 6.71 7.66
C ARG A 149 -20.59 5.76 7.49
N GLN A 150 -20.61 4.63 8.20
CA GLN A 150 -21.73 3.68 8.12
C GLN A 150 -23.04 4.33 8.59
N ARG A 151 -23.02 5.06 9.71
CA ARG A 151 -24.19 5.80 10.20
C ARG A 151 -24.72 6.81 9.18
N ARG A 152 -23.83 7.52 8.48
CA ARG A 152 -24.22 8.45 7.40
C ARG A 152 -24.86 7.71 6.23
N ILE A 153 -24.30 6.58 5.81
CA ILE A 153 -24.85 5.73 4.74
C ILE A 153 -26.26 5.24 5.13
N ASP A 154 -26.44 4.74 6.35
CA ASP A 154 -27.72 4.23 6.85
C ASP A 154 -28.77 5.33 6.98
N ALA A 155 -28.34 6.58 7.22
CA ALA A 155 -29.18 7.77 7.19
C ALA A 155 -29.52 8.27 5.76
N GLY A 156 -29.04 7.60 4.72
CA GLY A 156 -29.29 7.93 3.31
C GLY A 156 -28.34 8.99 2.73
N ASP A 157 -27.26 9.33 3.42
CA ASP A 157 -26.21 10.20 2.87
C ASP A 157 -25.25 9.39 1.99
N GLU A 158 -25.60 9.28 0.72
CA GLU A 158 -24.81 8.54 -0.27
C GLU A 158 -23.39 9.11 -0.47
N THR A 159 -23.14 10.36 -0.06
CA THR A 159 -21.81 11.00 -0.19
C THR A 159 -20.76 10.38 0.74
N ALA A 160 -21.20 9.63 1.76
CA ALA A 160 -20.32 8.92 2.67
C ALA A 160 -19.68 7.66 2.05
N ASN A 161 -20.15 7.19 0.89
CA ASN A 161 -19.57 6.03 0.22
C ASN A 161 -18.17 6.31 -0.34
N LEU A 162 -17.19 5.50 0.06
CA LEU A 162 -15.83 5.54 -0.48
C LEU A 162 -15.75 4.83 -1.85
N LYS A 163 -15.05 5.44 -2.80
CA LYS A 163 -14.96 4.97 -4.20
C LYS A 163 -13.52 4.67 -4.60
N PHE A 164 -12.79 3.98 -3.72
CA PHE A 164 -11.36 3.78 -3.92
C PHE A 164 -11.07 2.81 -5.06
N THR A 165 -10.02 3.10 -5.82
CA THR A 165 -9.58 2.23 -6.90
C THR A 165 -8.70 1.13 -6.32
N ARG A 166 -9.17 -0.12 -6.37
CA ARG A 166 -8.40 -1.28 -5.91
C ARG A 166 -7.24 -1.58 -6.86
N PRO A 167 -6.00 -1.75 -6.36
CA PRO A 167 -4.88 -2.14 -7.20
C PRO A 167 -5.15 -3.51 -7.82
N GLN A 168 -5.12 -3.58 -9.15
CA GLN A 168 -5.18 -4.86 -9.83
C GLN A 168 -3.86 -5.61 -9.56
N PRO A 169 -3.91 -6.90 -9.18
CA PRO A 169 -2.70 -7.69 -9.12
C PRO A 169 -2.05 -7.67 -10.51
N ALA A 170 -0.77 -7.32 -10.57
CA ALA A 170 -0.05 -7.30 -11.83
C ALA A 170 -0.20 -8.69 -12.47
N ALA A 171 -0.86 -8.75 -13.62
CA ALA A 171 -0.94 -9.98 -14.40
C ALA A 171 0.49 -10.47 -14.58
N SER A 172 0.77 -11.67 -14.08
CA SER A 172 2.04 -12.34 -14.29
C SER A 172 2.25 -12.43 -15.78
N GLN A 173 3.02 -11.50 -16.35
CA GLN A 173 3.50 -11.59 -17.71
C GLN A 173 4.36 -12.84 -17.73
N ASN A 174 3.73 -13.91 -18.21
CA ASN A 174 4.32 -15.20 -18.40
C ASN A 174 5.62 -14.97 -19.17
N ARG A 175 6.75 -15.10 -18.46
CA ARG A 175 8.08 -15.01 -19.02
C ARG A 175 8.34 -16.31 -19.80
N GLN A 176 7.44 -16.64 -20.73
CA GLN A 176 7.69 -17.62 -21.79
C GLN A 176 8.67 -16.97 -22.74
N GLN A 177 9.93 -17.09 -22.33
CA GLN A 177 11.09 -17.30 -23.16
C GLN A 177 10.71 -17.40 -24.64
N GLN A 178 11.01 -16.33 -25.36
CA GLN A 178 11.49 -16.44 -26.73
C GLN A 178 12.62 -17.47 -26.75
N ARG A 179 12.29 -18.75 -26.95
CA ARG A 179 13.22 -19.71 -27.53
C ARG A 179 13.25 -19.42 -29.02
N SER A 180 13.90 -18.30 -29.33
CA SER A 180 14.34 -17.98 -30.68
C SER A 180 15.18 -19.15 -31.16
N GLY A 181 14.73 -19.77 -32.26
CA GLY A 181 15.43 -20.87 -32.91
C GLY A 181 16.78 -20.39 -33.40
N TYR A 182 17.84 -20.75 -32.65
CA TYR A 182 19.20 -20.66 -33.13
C TYR A 182 19.61 -22.05 -33.60
N GLY A 183 19.63 -22.22 -34.92
CA GLY A 183 20.26 -23.36 -35.58
C GLY A 183 21.73 -23.44 -35.18
N GLY A 184 22.14 -24.61 -34.70
CA GLY A 184 23.49 -24.90 -34.25
C GLY A 184 23.90 -26.31 -34.64
N GLY A 185 24.50 -26.39 -35.84
CA GLY A 185 25.50 -27.34 -36.33
C GLY A 185 25.58 -28.76 -35.75
N GLY A 186 25.32 -29.75 -36.60
CA GLY A 186 25.72 -31.13 -36.35
C GLY A 186 25.59 -32.05 -37.56
N GLY A 187 26.64 -32.12 -38.38
CA GLY A 187 27.02 -33.33 -39.11
C GLY A 187 26.43 -33.55 -40.51
N GLY A 188 27.32 -33.61 -41.52
CA GLY A 188 27.18 -34.54 -42.63
C GLY A 188 27.12 -33.94 -44.04
N GLY A 189 28.22 -34.13 -44.78
CA GLY A 189 28.15 -34.47 -46.20
C GLY A 189 28.42 -33.36 -47.22
N GLY A 190 29.52 -33.52 -47.95
CA GLY A 190 29.47 -33.44 -49.42
C GLY A 190 29.96 -32.17 -50.11
N ALA A 191 31.11 -32.34 -50.77
CA ALA A 191 31.43 -31.83 -52.11
C ALA A 191 31.76 -30.32 -52.33
N ALA A 192 33.00 -30.11 -52.76
CA ALA A 192 33.59 -29.00 -53.53
C ALA A 192 32.72 -28.59 -54.76
N PRO A 193 32.96 -27.44 -55.48
CA PRO A 193 34.29 -26.86 -55.73
C PRO A 193 34.42 -25.33 -55.95
N ALA A 194 35.69 -24.93 -56.07
CA ALA A 194 36.28 -23.97 -57.01
C ALA A 194 35.76 -22.52 -57.11
N GLY A 195 36.68 -21.59 -56.83
CA GLY A 195 37.23 -20.73 -57.89
C GLY A 195 36.79 -19.27 -57.92
N GLY A 196 37.78 -18.37 -57.99
CA GLY A 196 37.67 -17.02 -58.56
C GLY A 196 37.50 -15.91 -57.52
N ALA A 197 38.59 -15.30 -57.04
CA ALA A 197 39.29 -14.16 -57.65
C ALA A 197 38.76 -12.80 -57.15
N ALA A 198 39.52 -12.17 -56.24
CA ALA A 198 39.48 -10.72 -56.03
C ALA A 198 40.82 -10.26 -55.43
N ALA A 199 41.69 -9.70 -56.27
CA ALA A 199 42.63 -8.61 -55.96
C ALA A 199 43.70 -8.54 -57.05
N GLY A 200 43.80 -7.40 -57.75
CA GLY A 200 44.94 -7.14 -58.61
C GLY A 200 44.77 -5.99 -59.59
N GLY A 201 45.10 -4.78 -59.14
CA GLY A 201 46.05 -3.89 -59.83
C GLY A 201 45.59 -3.09 -61.05
N GLY A 202 45.66 -1.76 -60.90
CA GLY A 202 46.51 -0.93 -61.77
C GLY A 202 45.83 -0.11 -62.86
N GLY A 203 46.04 1.22 -62.81
CA GLY A 203 46.47 1.95 -64.00
C GLY A 203 45.73 3.23 -64.39
N SER A 204 46.42 4.36 -64.15
CA SER A 204 46.77 5.39 -65.14
C SER A 204 45.79 6.50 -65.55
N GLY A 205 46.36 7.72 -65.59
CA GLY A 205 45.98 8.85 -66.45
C GLY A 205 45.05 9.86 -65.78
N GLY A 206 45.35 11.16 -65.62
CA GLY A 206 46.28 12.01 -66.37
C GLY A 206 45.48 13.02 -67.21
N ASP A 207 45.88 14.29 -67.06
CA ASP A 207 45.63 15.45 -67.92
C ASP A 207 44.45 16.41 -67.66
N ALA A 208 44.87 17.69 -67.66
CA ALA A 208 44.18 18.98 -67.80
C ALA A 208 43.49 19.59 -66.58
#